data_AF-A0A3C1LJP6-F1
#
_entry.id   AF-A0A3C1LJP6-F1
#
_cell.length_a   1.000
_cell.length_b   1.000
_cell.length_c   1.000
_cell.angle_alpha   90.00
_cell.angle_beta   90.00
_cell.angle_gamma   90.00
#
_symmetry.space_group_name_H-M   'P 1'
#
loop_
_entity.id
_entity.type
_entity.pdbx_description
1 polymer ?
#
loop_
_entity_poly.entity_id
_entity_poly.type
_entity_poly.pdbx_seq_one_letter_code
_entity_poly.pdbx_strand_id
1 'polypeptide(L)' 'MRVQLFIPCYVDQFFPNVAIASLELLEKLGCEVVYPLHQTCCGQPMANTGY' A
#
# COMPACT_ATOMS: atom_id res chain seq x y z
N MET A 1 -17.36 3.79 -2.31
CA MET A 1 -16.20 4.69 -2.52
C MET A 1 -15.11 3.89 -3.23
N ARG A 2 -14.41 4.45 -4.21
CA ARG A 2 -13.37 3.72 -4.98
C ARG A 2 -11.97 4.17 -4.55
N VAL A 3 -11.09 3.21 -4.24
CA VAL A 3 -9.77 3.45 -3.65
C VAL A 3 -8.71 2.70 -4.46
N GLN A 4 -7.62 3.39 -4.84
CA GLN A 4 -6.41 2.72 -5.33
C GLN A 4 -5.47 2.46 -4.17
N LEU A 5 -5.22 1.19 -3.85
CA LEU A 5 -4.34 0.79 -2.76
C LEU A 5 -2.90 0.74 -3.24
N PHE A 6 -2.12 1.76 -2.89
CA PHE A 6 -0.68 1.79 -3.11
C PHE A 6 0.04 1.03 -1.99
N ILE A 7 0.84 0.01 -2.33
CA ILE A 7 1.63 -0.76 -1.35
C ILE A 7 3.10 -0.40 -1.54
N PRO A 8 3.73 0.30 -0.58
CA PRO A 8 5.16 0.58 -0.66
C PRO A 8 6.01 -0.69 -0.66
N CYS A 9 7.16 -0.66 -1.34
CA CYS A 9 8.06 -1.82 -1.46
C CYS A 9 8.49 -2.41 -0.11
N TYR A 10 8.71 -1.58 0.90
CA TYR A 10 9.08 -2.06 2.23
C TYR A 10 7.92 -2.74 2.96
N VAL A 11 6.67 -2.30 2.73
CA VAL A 11 5.49 -2.97 3.31
C VAL A 11 5.33 -4.34 2.65
N ASP A 12 5.44 -4.40 1.33
CA ASP A 12 5.35 -5.66 0.58
C ASP A 12 6.42 -6.68 1.02
N GLN A 13 7.67 -6.24 1.15
CA GLN A 13 8.80 -7.14 1.43
C GLN A 13 8.94 -7.50 2.92
N PHE A 14 8.66 -6.58 3.84
CA PHE A 14 8.92 -6.80 5.28
C PHE A 14 7.65 -6.99 6.11
N PHE A 15 6.52 -6.44 5.68
CA PHE A 15 5.27 -6.43 6.44
C PHE A 15 4.02 -6.76 5.59
N PRO A 16 4.03 -7.85 4.79
CA PRO A 16 2.95 -8.13 3.83
C PRO A 16 1.57 -8.26 4.49
N ASN A 17 1.53 -8.73 5.74
CA ASN A 17 0.29 -8.85 6.53
C ASN A 17 -0.40 -7.49 6.74
N VAL A 18 0.36 -6.38 6.80
CA VAL A 18 -0.20 -5.02 6.95
C VAL A 18 -0.94 -4.60 5.68
N ALA A 19 -0.41 -4.93 4.51
CA ALA A 19 -1.06 -4.66 3.24
C ALA A 19 -2.37 -5.44 3.10
N ILE A 20 -2.36 -6.73 3.45
CA ILE A 20 -3.55 -7.59 3.43
C ILE A 20 -4.61 -7.08 4.41
N ALA A 21 -4.23 -6.78 5.66
CA ALA A 21 -5.16 -6.25 6.65
C ALA A 21 -5.77 -4.91 6.22
N SER A 22 -4.98 -4.07 5.54
CA SER A 22 -5.46 -2.79 4.98
C SER A 22 -6.49 -3.00 3.87
N LEU A 23 -6.26 -3.97 2.97
CA LEU A 23 -7.22 -4.37 1.94
C LEU A 23 -8.52 -4.87 2.58
N GLU A 24 -8.44 -5.85 3.49
CA GLU A 24 -9.61 -6.44 4.14
C GLU A 24 -10.44 -5.40 4.91
N LEU A 25 -9.77 -4.46 5.58
CA LEU A 25 -10.46 -3.38 6.30
C LEU A 25 -11.23 -2.47 5.33
N LEU A 26 -10.59 -2.06 4.23
CA LEU A 26 -11.23 -1.20 3.23
C LEU A 26 -12.44 -1.90 2.57
N GLU A 27 -12.31 -3.18 2.24
CA GLU A 27 -13.41 -3.98 1.70
C GLU A 27 -14.57 -4.12 2.71
N LYS A 28 -14.28 -4.38 3.98
CA LYS A 28 -15.30 -4.43 5.06
C LYS A 28 -16.04 -3.11 5.25
N LEU A 29 -15.40 -1.98 4.95
CA LEU A 29 -16.02 -0.66 4.97
C LEU A 29 -16.80 -0.32 3.68
N GLY A 30 -16.93 -1.27 2.75
CA GLY A 30 -17.66 -1.09 1.49
C GLY A 30 -16.90 -0.28 0.44
N CYS A 31 -15.57 -0.23 0.52
CA CYS A 31 -14.75 0.37 -0.53
C CYS A 31 -14.54 -0.61 -1.69
N GLU A 32 -14.62 -0.10 -2.93
CA GLU A 32 -14.11 -0.80 -4.10
C GLU A 32 -12.60 -0.54 -4.17
N VAL A 33 -11.80 -1.55 -3.81
CA VAL A 33 -10.34 -1.43 -3.75
C VAL A 33 -9.74 -1.97 -5.04
N VAL A 34 -8.88 -1.16 -5.66
CA VAL A 34 -8.09 -1.55 -6.84
C VAL A 34 -6.63 -1.55 -6.44
N TYR A 35 -5.92 -2.64 -6.76
CA TYR A 35 -4.47 -2.72 -6.63
C TYR A 35 -3.78 -2.58 -8.01
N PRO A 36 -3.15 -1.44 -8.31
CA PRO A 36 -2.41 -1.27 -9.57
C PRO A 36 -1.18 -2.19 -9.62
N LEU A 37 -1.06 -3.03 -10.65
CA LEU A 37 0.08 -3.95 -10.82
C LEU A 37 1.39 -3.25 -11.19
N HIS A 38 1.32 -2.02 -11.72
CA HIS A 38 2.48 -1.26 -12.17
C HIS A 38 2.85 -0.13 -11.19
N GLN A 39 2.92 -0.44 -9.90
CA GLN A 39 3.35 0.52 -8.87
C GLN A 39 4.84 0.84 -9.01
N THR A 40 5.18 2.11 -8.92
CA THR A 40 6.57 2.59 -8.93
C THR A 40 7.04 2.92 -7.52
N CYS A 41 8.36 3.03 -7.34
CA CYS A 41 8.95 3.43 -6.06
C CYS A 41 8.40 4.80 -5.61
N CYS A 42 7.93 4.89 -4.35
CA CYS A 42 7.51 6.15 -3.73
C CYS A 42 8.68 7.06 -3.32
N GLY A 43 9.92 6.54 -3.32
CA GLY A 43 11.12 7.25 -2.89
C GLY A 43 11.22 7.50 -1.38
N GLN A 44 10.23 7.05 -0.59
CA GLN A 44 10.17 7.34 0.86
C GLN A 44 11.40 6.93 1.65
N PRO A 45 12.03 5.75 1.43
CA PRO A 45 13.24 5.40 2.16
C PRO A 45 14.35 6.44 1.98
N MET A 46 14.59 6.91 0.76
CA MET A 46 15.60 7.93 0.46
C MET A 46 15.19 9.34 0.93
N ALA A 47 13.89 9.66 0.88
CA ALA A 47 13.39 10.96 1.33
C ALA A 47 13.40 11.10 2.87
N ASN A 48 13.24 9.99 3.59
CA ASN A 48 13.12 9.96 5.05
C ASN A 48 14.46 9.68 5.76
N THR A 49 15.57 9.43 5.05
CA THR A 49 16.88 9.16 5.65
C THR A 49 17.60 10.38 6.20
N GLY A 50 17.00 11.57 6.09
CA GLY A 50 17.42 12.76 6.84
C GLY A 50 18.80 13.32 6.47
N TYR A 51 19.23 13.18 5.22
CA TYR A 51 20.41 13.88 4.68
C TYR A 51 20.21 15.40 4.68
#